data_AF-A0A2G9QJI7-F1
#
_entry.id   AF-A0A2G9QJI7-F1
#
_cell.length_a   1.000
_cell.length_b   1.000
_cell.length_c   1.000
_cell.angle_alpha   90.00
_cell.angle_beta   90.00
_cell.angle_gamma   90.00
#
_symmetry.space_group_name_H-M   'P 1'
#
loop_
_entity.id
_entity.type
_entity.pdbx_description
1 polymer ?
#
loop_
_entity_poly.entity_id
_entity_poly.type
_entity_poly.pdbx_seq_one_letter_code
_entity_poly.pdbx_strand_id
1 'polypeptide(L)'
;MDETQEPLFTFGVIADIQYADKDDGYNYVQTRMRYYRSSLSLLQDATQEWASESAQAAFIIQLGDIIDGFNVPLKASESSLTKVLAEFEKLKIPVHHIWGNHEFYNFSRKQLMESKLNSMQLGETQVISPEDRDDPESFYAYHFSPFSKFRVLLIDSYDLSVIGRDSSSHKYVKSLKVLKQKNKNADLNSPTGLDDPQFVQFNGGISNAQLNWIDGILQSSDKNGEKVMVA
;
A
#
# COMPACT_ATOMS: atom_id res chain seq x y z
N MET A 1 24.70 -14.50 -23.56
CA MET A 1 23.45 -14.50 -22.75
C MET A 1 22.34 -14.32 -23.75
N ASP A 2 21.34 -15.19 -23.70
CA ASP A 2 20.31 -15.30 -24.74
C ASP A 2 19.36 -14.09 -24.64
N GLU A 3 19.47 -13.15 -25.59
CA GLU A 3 18.79 -11.84 -25.61
C GLU A 3 17.46 -11.83 -26.39
N THR A 4 16.79 -12.98 -26.55
CA THR A 4 15.60 -13.08 -27.43
C THR A 4 14.38 -13.80 -26.85
N GLN A 5 14.14 -13.76 -25.54
CA GLN A 5 12.83 -14.17 -25.00
C GLN A 5 11.99 -12.95 -24.65
N GLU A 6 10.85 -12.80 -25.35
CA GLU A 6 9.81 -11.84 -24.98
C GLU A 6 9.30 -12.13 -23.55
N PRO A 7 9.03 -11.08 -22.75
CA PRO A 7 8.49 -11.25 -21.41
C PRO A 7 7.09 -11.87 -21.48
N LEU A 8 6.77 -12.76 -20.53
CA LEU A 8 5.41 -13.32 -20.41
C LEU A 8 4.37 -12.24 -20.08
N PHE A 9 4.76 -11.26 -19.28
CA PHE A 9 4.06 -10.03 -19.02
C PHE A 9 5.04 -9.00 -18.46
N THR A 10 4.69 -7.71 -18.59
CA THR A 10 5.40 -6.58 -17.98
C THR A 10 4.43 -5.84 -17.06
N PHE A 11 4.94 -5.21 -15.99
CA PHE A 11 4.14 -4.38 -15.11
C PHE A 11 4.99 -3.23 -14.56
N GLY A 12 4.34 -2.10 -14.27
CA GLY A 12 4.99 -0.96 -13.60
C GLY A 12 4.97 -1.13 -12.08
N VAL A 13 5.97 -0.58 -11.39
CA VAL A 13 5.99 -0.53 -9.92
C VAL A 13 6.52 0.83 -9.46
N ILE A 14 5.87 1.42 -8.46
CA ILE A 14 6.29 2.67 -7.84
C ILE A 14 5.91 2.68 -6.36
N ALA A 15 6.72 3.33 -5.52
CA ALA A 15 6.52 3.39 -4.07
C ALA A 15 6.70 4.83 -3.57
N ASP A 16 6.10 5.14 -2.41
CA ASP A 16 6.38 6.34 -1.62
C ASP A 16 6.38 7.65 -2.45
N ILE A 17 5.36 7.82 -3.30
CA ILE A 17 5.20 9.08 -4.04
C ILE A 17 5.09 10.24 -3.05
N GLN A 18 4.36 10.06 -1.95
CA GLN A 18 4.25 11.01 -0.83
C GLN A 18 4.07 12.46 -1.31
N TYR A 19 3.22 12.68 -2.32
CA TYR A 19 3.01 14.02 -2.86
C TYR A 19 2.35 14.94 -1.83
N ALA A 20 2.85 16.17 -1.73
CA ALA A 20 2.20 17.28 -1.05
C ALA A 20 2.62 18.60 -1.71
N ASP A 21 1.71 19.57 -1.75
CA ASP A 21 2.03 20.91 -2.24
C ASP A 21 2.75 21.74 -1.17
N LYS A 22 3.98 21.34 -0.86
CA LYS A 22 4.82 21.90 0.19
C LYS A 22 6.29 21.95 -0.25
N ASP A 23 7.03 22.90 0.30
CA ASP A 23 8.48 22.95 0.19
C ASP A 23 9.13 21.67 0.74
N ASP A 24 10.28 21.33 0.16
CA ASP A 24 11.06 20.16 0.56
C ASP A 24 11.37 20.16 2.06
N GLY A 25 11.41 18.96 2.62
CA GLY A 25 11.60 18.76 4.04
C GLY A 25 12.55 17.62 4.31
N TYR A 26 12.51 17.12 5.54
CA TYR A 26 13.27 15.94 5.94
C TYR A 26 12.34 14.86 6.47
N ASN A 27 12.79 13.60 6.38
CA ASN A 27 12.16 12.50 7.08
C ASN A 27 12.17 12.73 8.60
N TYR A 28 11.38 11.94 9.33
CA TYR A 28 11.18 12.09 10.78
C TYR A 28 12.49 12.15 11.59
N VAL A 29 13.50 11.32 11.25
CA VAL A 29 14.82 11.30 11.91
C VAL A 29 15.83 12.32 11.35
N GLN A 30 15.41 13.20 10.45
CA GLN A 30 16.22 14.27 9.82
C GLN A 30 17.50 13.79 9.11
N THR A 31 17.47 12.60 8.52
CA THR A 31 18.62 12.01 7.80
C THR A 31 18.47 12.00 6.28
N ARG A 32 17.25 12.20 5.77
CA ARG A 32 16.93 12.16 4.33
C ARG A 32 16.02 13.31 3.95
N MET A 33 16.35 13.97 2.84
CA MET A 33 15.50 15.00 2.26
C MET A 33 14.27 14.36 1.59
N ARG A 34 13.11 14.99 1.70
CA ARG A 34 11.85 14.61 1.05
C ARG A 34 11.45 15.71 0.07
N TYR A 35 11.23 15.34 -1.20
CA TYR A 35 10.95 16.25 -2.30
C TYR A 35 9.47 16.22 -2.69
N TYR A 36 8.61 16.87 -1.90
CA TYR A 36 7.16 16.65 -1.95
C TYR A 36 6.49 17.09 -3.26
N ARG A 37 6.90 18.22 -3.85
CA ARG A 37 6.34 18.67 -5.14
C ARG A 37 6.94 17.89 -6.31
N SER A 38 8.25 17.63 -6.24
CA SER A 38 8.98 16.93 -7.29
C SER A 38 8.48 15.49 -7.48
N SER A 39 7.89 14.86 -6.46
CA SER A 39 7.37 13.51 -6.61
C SER A 39 6.22 13.41 -7.63
N LEU A 40 5.44 14.48 -7.84
CA LEU A 40 4.45 14.50 -8.92
C LEU A 40 5.11 14.54 -10.30
N SER A 41 6.22 15.28 -10.45
CA SER A 41 7.00 15.30 -11.69
C SER A 41 7.66 13.94 -11.95
N LEU A 42 8.18 13.28 -10.93
CA LEU A 42 8.74 11.93 -11.06
C LEU A 42 7.68 10.91 -11.46
N LEU A 43 6.46 11.03 -10.94
CA LEU A 43 5.34 10.20 -11.39
C LEU A 43 4.97 10.50 -12.85
N GLN A 44 4.93 11.77 -13.25
CA GLN A 44 4.70 12.17 -14.65
C GLN A 44 5.72 11.51 -15.58
N ASP A 45 7.01 11.57 -15.22
CA ASP A 45 8.08 10.94 -15.99
C ASP A 45 7.91 9.42 -16.05
N ALA A 46 7.62 8.77 -14.92
CA ALA A 46 7.39 7.31 -14.87
C ALA A 46 6.19 6.89 -15.73
N THR A 47 5.07 7.62 -15.66
CA THR A 47 3.90 7.33 -16.51
C THR A 47 4.21 7.57 -17.99
N GLN A 48 4.97 8.61 -18.33
CA GLN A 48 5.39 8.84 -19.72
C GLN A 48 6.30 7.71 -20.23
N GLU A 49 7.23 7.25 -19.40
CA GLU A 49 8.14 6.14 -19.73
C GLU A 49 7.35 4.86 -19.98
N TRP A 50 6.49 4.44 -19.05
CA TRP A 50 5.63 3.26 -19.21
C TRP A 50 4.72 3.33 -20.45
N ALA A 51 4.21 4.53 -20.78
CA ALA A 51 3.40 4.73 -21.98
C ALA A 51 4.21 4.63 -23.29
N SER A 52 5.53 4.86 -23.22
CA SER A 52 6.43 4.85 -24.37
C SER A 52 7.10 3.49 -24.62
N GLU A 53 7.06 2.58 -23.65
CA GLU A 53 7.63 1.24 -23.77
C GLU A 53 6.95 0.43 -24.88
N SER A 54 7.74 -0.35 -25.61
CA SER A 54 7.24 -1.20 -26.71
C SER A 54 6.32 -2.32 -26.21
N ALA A 55 6.58 -2.83 -25.00
CA ALA A 55 5.74 -3.80 -24.32
C ALA A 55 4.93 -3.08 -23.24
N GLN A 56 3.64 -2.83 -23.51
CA GLN A 56 2.78 -2.14 -22.55
C GLN A 56 2.65 -2.95 -21.26
N ALA A 57 2.78 -2.25 -20.12
CA ALA A 57 2.54 -2.83 -18.82
C ALA A 57 1.09 -3.34 -18.72
N ALA A 58 0.92 -4.60 -18.29
CA ALA A 58 -0.38 -5.21 -18.07
C ALA A 58 -1.13 -4.57 -16.89
N PHE A 59 -0.38 -4.04 -15.91
CA PHE A 59 -0.88 -3.33 -14.73
C PHE A 59 0.27 -2.54 -14.09
N ILE A 60 -0.07 -1.73 -13.09
CA ILE A 60 0.89 -1.07 -12.18
C ILE A 60 0.60 -1.49 -10.74
N ILE A 61 1.64 -1.68 -9.93
CA ILE A 61 1.53 -1.75 -8.48
C ILE A 61 2.09 -0.46 -7.87
N GLN A 62 1.24 0.31 -7.21
CA GLN A 62 1.64 1.43 -6.38
C GLN A 62 1.67 0.98 -4.91
N LEU A 63 2.89 0.93 -4.33
CA LEU A 63 3.20 0.25 -3.07
C LEU A 63 2.85 1.04 -1.79
N GLY A 64 1.82 1.88 -1.83
CA GLY A 64 1.43 2.72 -0.71
C GLY A 64 2.13 4.07 -0.65
N ASP A 65 1.68 4.88 0.30
CA ASP A 65 2.14 6.24 0.57
C ASP A 65 2.06 7.14 -0.67
N ILE A 66 0.89 7.19 -1.30
CA ILE A 66 0.64 7.93 -2.56
C ILE A 66 0.69 9.45 -2.36
N ILE A 67 0.22 9.93 -1.20
CA ILE A 67 0.26 11.33 -0.78
C ILE A 67 0.80 11.44 0.64
N ASP A 68 1.51 12.53 0.97
CA ASP A 68 2.07 12.69 2.32
C ASP A 68 0.98 13.08 3.35
N GLY A 69 1.25 12.85 4.64
CA GLY A 69 0.36 13.15 5.76
C GLY A 69 0.26 14.65 6.03
N PHE A 70 1.23 15.44 5.54
CA PHE A 70 1.18 16.89 5.57
C PHE A 70 0.00 17.48 4.79
N ASN A 71 -0.65 16.71 3.91
CA ASN A 71 -1.87 17.17 3.26
C ASN A 71 -3.04 17.38 4.25
N VAL A 72 -3.05 16.71 5.41
CA VAL A 72 -4.09 16.89 6.45
C VAL A 72 -4.07 18.30 7.04
N PRO A 73 -2.97 18.80 7.64
CA PRO A 73 -2.94 20.17 8.16
C PRO A 73 -3.09 21.22 7.05
N LEU A 74 -2.74 20.89 5.80
CA LEU A 74 -2.97 21.75 4.63
C LEU A 74 -4.42 21.70 4.10
N LYS A 75 -5.28 20.82 4.63
CA LYS A 75 -6.65 20.56 4.14
C LYS A 75 -6.69 20.22 2.65
N ALA A 76 -5.68 19.49 2.20
CA ALA A 76 -5.41 19.23 0.79
C ALA A 76 -5.53 17.75 0.40
N SER A 77 -5.79 16.82 1.33
CA SER A 77 -5.74 15.36 1.10
C SER A 77 -6.49 14.91 -0.15
N GLU A 78 -7.77 15.28 -0.30
CA GLU A 78 -8.58 14.95 -1.47
C GLU A 78 -8.04 15.56 -2.77
N SER A 79 -7.66 16.85 -2.73
CA SER A 79 -7.14 17.55 -3.91
C SER A 79 -5.78 17.03 -4.36
N SER A 80 -4.92 16.64 -3.41
CA SER A 80 -3.61 16.06 -3.67
C SER A 80 -3.75 14.64 -4.21
N LEU A 81 -4.65 13.84 -3.63
CA LEU A 81 -4.96 12.51 -4.15
C LEU A 81 -5.50 12.60 -5.59
N THR A 82 -6.42 13.53 -5.85
CA THR A 82 -6.96 13.76 -7.20
C THR A 82 -5.87 14.09 -8.21
N LYS A 83 -4.91 14.96 -7.85
CA LYS A 83 -3.76 15.31 -8.71
C LYS A 83 -2.91 14.08 -9.05
N VAL A 84 -2.59 13.26 -8.05
CA VAL A 84 -1.75 12.07 -8.26
C VAL A 84 -2.48 11.00 -9.07
N LEU A 85 -3.75 10.73 -8.77
CA LEU A 85 -4.56 9.76 -9.53
C LEU A 85 -4.76 10.15 -10.99
N ALA A 86 -4.86 11.45 -11.29
CA ALA A 86 -4.98 11.94 -12.65
C ALA A 86 -3.77 11.58 -13.53
N GLU A 87 -2.59 11.35 -12.94
CA GLU A 87 -1.41 10.87 -13.69
C GLU A 87 -1.55 9.40 -14.09
N PHE A 88 -1.98 8.55 -13.16
CA PHE A 88 -2.25 7.13 -13.44
C PHE A 88 -3.37 6.94 -14.48
N GLU A 89 -4.43 7.76 -14.41
CA GLU A 89 -5.57 7.69 -15.34
C GLU A 89 -5.18 7.94 -16.82
N LYS A 90 -4.05 8.62 -17.08
CA LYS A 90 -3.54 8.85 -18.44
C LYS A 90 -3.16 7.56 -19.15
N LEU A 91 -2.74 6.53 -18.40
CA LEU A 91 -2.23 5.28 -18.95
C LEU A 91 -3.31 4.33 -19.42
N LYS A 92 -4.54 4.45 -18.88
CA LYS A 92 -5.67 3.54 -19.16
C LYS A 92 -5.35 2.06 -18.92
N ILE A 93 -4.44 1.76 -17.99
CA ILE A 93 -4.12 0.40 -17.52
C ILE A 93 -4.53 0.24 -16.05
N PRO A 94 -4.80 -1.00 -15.58
CA PRO A 94 -5.13 -1.26 -14.18
C PRO A 94 -4.01 -0.80 -13.23
N VAL A 95 -4.39 -0.15 -12.13
CA VAL A 95 -3.46 0.23 -11.05
C VAL A 95 -3.94 -0.38 -9.75
N HIS A 96 -3.07 -1.19 -9.15
CA HIS A 96 -3.27 -1.81 -7.85
C HIS A 96 -2.63 -0.92 -6.78
N HIS A 97 -3.44 -0.46 -5.84
CA HIS A 97 -3.05 0.46 -4.79
C HIS A 97 -2.93 -0.27 -3.46
N ILE A 98 -1.73 -0.30 -2.88
CA ILE A 98 -1.52 -0.72 -1.49
C ILE A 98 -1.76 0.49 -0.59
N TRP A 99 -2.18 0.23 0.65
CA TRP A 99 -2.36 1.28 1.66
C TRP A 99 -1.22 1.23 2.68
N GLY A 100 -0.41 2.28 2.67
CA GLY A 100 0.64 2.57 3.63
C GLY A 100 0.16 3.41 4.81
N ASN A 101 1.08 3.81 5.67
CA ASN A 101 0.76 4.64 6.84
C ASN A 101 0.25 6.02 6.42
N HIS A 102 0.74 6.58 5.31
CA HIS A 102 0.32 7.90 4.87
C HIS A 102 -1.10 7.92 4.31
N GLU A 103 -1.62 6.81 3.77
CA GLU A 103 -3.06 6.67 3.50
C GLU A 103 -3.86 6.80 4.80
N PHE A 104 -3.44 6.12 5.87
CA PHE A 104 -4.12 6.15 7.16
C PHE A 104 -3.91 7.44 7.97
N TYR A 105 -2.91 8.25 7.62
CA TYR A 105 -2.80 9.61 8.13
C TYR A 105 -3.85 10.53 7.51
N ASN A 106 -4.13 10.35 6.22
CA ASN A 106 -5.04 11.19 5.45
C ASN A 106 -6.51 10.78 5.56
N PHE A 107 -6.77 9.47 5.66
CA PHE A 107 -8.11 8.91 5.47
C PHE A 107 -8.40 7.80 6.48
N SER A 108 -9.66 7.68 6.87
CA SER A 108 -10.16 6.48 7.55
C SER A 108 -10.24 5.30 6.57
N ARG A 109 -10.24 4.06 7.08
CA ARG A 109 -10.47 2.84 6.27
C ARG A 109 -11.76 2.94 5.45
N LYS A 110 -12.83 3.48 6.04
CA LYS A 110 -14.10 3.68 5.35
C LYS A 110 -13.93 4.59 4.12
N GLN A 111 -13.28 5.74 4.30
CA GLN A 111 -13.00 6.64 3.18
C GLN A 111 -12.12 5.99 2.10
N LEU A 112 -11.11 5.21 2.51
CA LEU A 112 -10.26 4.48 1.56
C LEU A 112 -11.05 3.44 0.76
N MET A 113 -11.95 2.67 1.41
CA MET A 113 -12.84 1.71 0.75
C MET A 113 -13.80 2.37 -0.25
N GLU A 114 -14.23 3.61 0.02
CA GLU A 114 -15.10 4.40 -0.86
C GLU A 114 -14.33 5.19 -1.93
N SER A 115 -12.99 5.20 -1.88
CA SER A 115 -12.13 5.98 -2.77
C SER A 115 -11.65 5.18 -3.99
N LYS A 116 -11.01 5.89 -4.93
CA LYS A 116 -10.29 5.28 -6.07
C LYS A 116 -9.07 4.46 -5.65
N LEU A 117 -8.58 4.58 -4.41
CA LEU A 117 -7.52 3.73 -3.87
C LEU A 117 -8.04 2.33 -3.49
N ASN A 118 -9.36 2.12 -3.45
CA ASN A 118 -9.91 0.78 -3.41
C ASN A 118 -9.81 0.14 -4.80
N SER A 119 -8.76 -0.64 -4.99
CA SER A 119 -8.48 -1.42 -6.21
C SER A 119 -8.91 -2.89 -6.11
N MET A 120 -9.64 -3.29 -5.05
CA MET A 120 -9.94 -4.70 -4.76
C MET A 120 -10.79 -5.38 -5.84
N GLN A 121 -11.61 -4.62 -6.56
CA GLN A 121 -12.39 -5.11 -7.71
C GLN A 121 -11.53 -5.59 -8.89
N LEU A 122 -10.24 -5.25 -8.92
CA LEU A 122 -9.27 -5.78 -9.88
C LEU A 122 -8.76 -7.18 -9.49
N GLY A 123 -9.07 -7.62 -8.26
CA GLY A 123 -8.79 -8.95 -7.75
C GLY A 123 -9.76 -10.02 -8.24
N GLU A 124 -9.42 -11.29 -7.96
CA GLU A 124 -10.37 -12.40 -8.14
C GLU A 124 -11.53 -12.28 -7.13
N THR A 125 -12.76 -12.45 -7.61
CA THR A 125 -14.02 -12.11 -6.90
C THR A 125 -14.33 -12.94 -5.65
N GLN A 126 -13.55 -13.98 -5.35
CA GLN A 126 -13.85 -14.95 -4.26
C GLN A 126 -13.17 -14.61 -2.92
N VAL A 127 -12.56 -13.42 -2.80
CA VAL A 127 -11.49 -13.21 -1.82
C VAL A 127 -11.96 -12.70 -0.46
N ILE A 128 -13.13 -12.05 -0.38
CA ILE A 128 -13.73 -11.60 0.88
C ILE A 128 -15.24 -11.78 0.75
N SER A 129 -15.90 -12.41 1.75
CA SER A 129 -17.35 -12.53 1.69
C SER A 129 -17.95 -11.12 1.61
N PRO A 130 -19.01 -10.88 0.81
CA PRO A 130 -19.68 -9.58 0.78
C PRO A 130 -20.09 -9.09 2.18
N GLU A 131 -20.28 -10.02 3.12
CA GLU A 131 -20.68 -9.79 4.51
C GLU A 131 -19.55 -9.21 5.37
N ASP A 132 -18.28 -9.42 4.99
CA ASP A 132 -17.11 -8.90 5.71
C ASP A 132 -16.67 -7.50 5.23
N ARG A 133 -17.25 -6.98 4.13
CA ARG A 133 -16.83 -5.68 3.55
C ARG A 133 -17.13 -4.49 4.45
N ASP A 134 -18.20 -4.60 5.24
CA ASP A 134 -18.60 -3.59 6.22
C ASP A 134 -18.05 -3.90 7.63
N ASP A 135 -17.30 -4.99 7.79
CA ASP A 135 -16.65 -5.31 9.07
C ASP A 135 -15.47 -4.35 9.30
N PRO A 136 -15.51 -3.47 10.31
CA PRO A 136 -14.39 -2.59 10.65
C PRO A 136 -13.13 -3.36 11.07
N GLU A 137 -13.24 -4.65 11.38
CA GLU A 137 -12.13 -5.55 11.68
C GLU A 137 -11.57 -6.24 10.42
N SER A 138 -12.16 -6.09 9.22
CA SER A 138 -11.63 -6.71 7.99
C SER A 138 -10.25 -6.15 7.58
N PHE A 139 -9.50 -6.91 6.77
CA PHE A 139 -8.22 -6.47 6.19
C PHE A 139 -8.39 -6.15 4.70
N TYR A 140 -7.63 -5.17 4.20
CA TYR A 140 -7.61 -4.79 2.78
C TYR A 140 -6.56 -5.62 2.03
N ALA A 141 -6.91 -6.85 1.65
CA ALA A 141 -6.01 -7.74 0.92
C ALA A 141 -6.75 -8.44 -0.21
N TYR A 142 -6.07 -8.68 -1.32
CA TYR A 142 -6.61 -9.47 -2.40
C TYR A 142 -5.53 -10.08 -3.31
N HIS A 143 -5.92 -10.95 -4.23
CA HIS A 143 -4.98 -11.51 -5.20
C HIS A 143 -5.58 -11.59 -6.61
N PHE A 144 -4.72 -11.66 -7.62
CA PHE A 144 -5.10 -11.86 -9.02
C PHE A 144 -4.01 -12.60 -9.79
N SER A 145 -4.37 -13.15 -10.95
CA SER A 145 -3.44 -13.81 -11.87
C SER A 145 -3.21 -12.93 -13.11
N PRO A 146 -2.06 -12.24 -13.24
CA PRO A 146 -1.78 -11.40 -14.41
C PRO A 146 -1.44 -12.21 -15.67
N PHE A 147 -0.94 -13.44 -15.47
CA PHE A 147 -0.56 -14.35 -16.53
C PHE A 147 -0.64 -15.79 -16.02
N SER A 148 -0.81 -16.76 -16.92
CA SER A 148 -0.86 -18.19 -16.57
C SER A 148 0.35 -18.59 -15.73
N LYS A 149 0.10 -19.28 -14.61
CA LYS A 149 1.13 -19.68 -13.62
C LYS A 149 1.78 -18.52 -12.86
N PHE A 150 1.18 -17.33 -12.85
CA PHE A 150 1.59 -16.22 -11.99
C PHE A 150 0.42 -15.75 -11.14
N ARG A 151 0.74 -15.37 -9.90
CA ARG A 151 -0.21 -14.79 -8.96
C ARG A 151 0.43 -13.63 -8.22
N VAL A 152 -0.34 -12.57 -8.01
CA VAL A 152 0.05 -11.40 -7.23
C VAL A 152 -0.88 -11.31 -6.03
N LEU A 153 -0.31 -11.18 -4.84
CA LEU A 153 -1.02 -10.96 -3.58
C LEU A 153 -0.72 -9.55 -3.11
N LEU A 154 -1.76 -8.76 -2.88
CA LEU A 154 -1.67 -7.50 -2.15
C LEU A 154 -2.09 -7.75 -0.70
N ILE A 155 -1.25 -7.30 0.24
CA ILE A 155 -1.48 -7.49 1.67
C ILE A 155 -1.73 -6.17 2.41
N ASP A 156 -2.47 -6.25 3.51
CA ASP A 156 -2.71 -5.15 4.45
C ASP A 156 -1.67 -5.21 5.57
N SER A 157 -0.58 -4.47 5.40
CA SER A 157 0.48 -4.35 6.41
C SER A 157 0.07 -3.55 7.64
N TYR A 158 -1.11 -2.90 7.61
CA TYR A 158 -1.69 -2.13 8.71
C TYR A 158 -2.93 -2.82 9.30
N ASP A 159 -3.10 -4.11 9.01
CA ASP A 159 -4.19 -4.92 9.51
C ASP A 159 -4.23 -4.87 11.05
N LEU A 160 -3.08 -5.14 11.68
CA LEU A 160 -2.80 -4.83 13.08
C LEU A 160 -2.04 -3.51 13.16
N SER A 161 -2.73 -2.40 13.42
CA SER A 161 -2.08 -1.12 13.64
C SER A 161 -2.86 -0.24 14.62
N VAL A 162 -2.14 0.75 15.18
CA VAL A 162 -2.72 1.84 15.98
C VAL A 162 -3.09 3.05 15.13
N ILE A 163 -2.74 3.03 13.83
CA ILE A 163 -3.24 3.96 12.83
C ILE A 163 -4.17 3.21 11.88
N GLY A 164 -5.13 3.90 11.27
CA GLY A 164 -6.10 3.28 10.37
C GLY A 164 -7.12 2.35 11.03
N ARG A 165 -7.15 2.22 12.36
CA ARG A 165 -8.15 1.45 13.12
C ARG A 165 -8.87 2.34 14.13
N ASP A 166 -10.17 2.09 14.34
CA ASP A 166 -10.93 2.79 15.38
C ASP A 166 -10.39 2.42 16.77
N SER A 167 -10.30 3.40 17.67
CA SER A 167 -9.76 3.21 19.02
C SER A 167 -10.52 2.19 19.88
N SER A 168 -11.78 1.91 19.53
CA SER A 168 -12.63 0.90 20.18
C SER A 168 -12.49 -0.51 19.58
N SER A 169 -11.83 -0.66 18.42
CA SER A 169 -11.68 -1.95 17.74
C SER A 169 -10.73 -2.91 18.48
N HIS A 170 -10.99 -4.22 18.35
CA HIS A 170 -10.15 -5.26 18.93
C HIS A 170 -8.74 -5.23 18.34
N LYS A 171 -8.62 -5.01 17.01
CA LYS A 171 -7.32 -4.88 16.35
C LYS A 171 -6.54 -3.66 16.84
N TYR A 172 -7.17 -2.50 17.07
CA TYR A 172 -6.48 -1.35 17.66
C TYR A 172 -5.97 -1.65 19.07
N VAL A 173 -6.84 -2.14 19.96
CA VAL A 173 -6.50 -2.42 21.36
C VAL A 173 -5.35 -3.45 21.44
N LYS A 174 -5.40 -4.50 20.62
CA LYS A 174 -4.34 -5.51 20.52
C LYS A 174 -3.03 -4.89 20.04
N SER A 175 -3.08 -4.08 18.97
CA SER A 175 -1.89 -3.43 18.39
C SER A 175 -1.25 -2.46 19.36
N LEU A 176 -2.05 -1.64 20.06
CA LEU A 176 -1.59 -0.69 21.06
C LEU A 176 -0.92 -1.40 22.24
N LYS A 177 -1.46 -2.55 22.67
CA LYS A 177 -0.86 -3.36 23.74
C LYS A 177 0.53 -3.86 23.34
N VAL A 178 0.68 -4.43 22.14
CA VAL A 178 1.98 -4.92 21.65
C VAL A 178 2.96 -3.76 21.47
N LEU A 179 2.53 -2.67 20.85
CA LEU A 179 3.35 -1.48 20.65
C LEU A 179 3.86 -0.92 21.99
N LYS A 180 2.97 -0.70 22.97
CA LYS A 180 3.37 -0.20 24.30
C LYS A 180 4.19 -1.19 25.12
N GLN A 181 4.14 -2.49 24.82
CA GLN A 181 5.02 -3.47 25.45
C GLN A 181 6.45 -3.33 24.95
N LYS A 182 6.63 -3.09 23.64
CA LYS A 182 7.92 -3.05 22.96
C LYS A 182 8.53 -1.64 22.87
N ASN A 183 7.71 -0.60 22.89
CA ASN A 183 8.11 0.79 22.77
C ASN A 183 7.66 1.57 24.01
N LYS A 184 8.64 2.05 24.78
CA LYS A 184 8.44 2.84 26.00
C LYS A 184 8.69 4.33 25.80
N ASN A 185 8.95 4.76 24.56
CA ASN A 185 9.19 6.16 24.25
C ASN A 185 7.91 6.98 24.43
N ALA A 186 8.07 8.24 24.83
CA ALA A 186 6.95 9.18 24.90
C ALA A 186 6.37 9.45 23.50
N ASP A 187 7.24 9.59 22.51
CA ASP A 187 6.86 9.56 21.10
C ASP A 187 6.98 8.14 20.57
N LEU A 188 5.84 7.50 20.32
CA LEU A 188 5.77 6.13 19.82
C LEU A 188 6.25 6.00 18.36
N ASN A 189 6.50 7.10 17.64
CA ASN A 189 7.17 7.07 16.35
C ASN A 189 8.69 6.97 16.47
N SER A 190 9.27 7.23 17.65
CA SER A 190 10.73 7.16 17.81
C SER A 190 11.21 5.71 17.93
N PRO A 191 12.11 5.24 17.04
CA PRO A 191 12.78 3.95 17.20
C PRO A 191 13.99 4.03 18.13
N THR A 192 14.35 5.23 18.61
CA THR A 192 15.58 5.46 19.38
C THR A 192 15.54 4.68 20.67
N GLY A 193 16.58 3.88 20.92
CA GLY A 193 16.74 3.09 22.15
C GLY A 193 15.87 1.84 22.24
N LEU A 194 15.19 1.44 21.15
CA LEU A 194 14.44 0.18 21.11
C LEU A 194 15.36 -0.98 20.71
N ASP A 195 15.21 -2.13 21.38
CA ASP A 195 15.82 -3.40 20.95
C ASP A 195 15.25 -3.87 19.61
N ASP A 196 13.94 -3.66 19.44
CA ASP A 196 13.19 -3.97 18.23
C ASP A 196 12.70 -2.65 17.58
N PRO A 197 13.52 -1.98 16.74
CA PRO A 197 13.22 -0.64 16.20
C PRO A 197 11.98 -0.58 15.30
N GLN A 198 11.46 -1.73 14.86
CA GLN A 198 10.24 -1.84 14.07
C GLN A 198 8.95 -1.62 14.87
N PHE A 199 8.96 -1.68 16.21
CA PHE A 199 7.77 -1.41 17.02
C PHE A 199 7.58 0.09 17.23
N VAL A 200 7.21 0.79 16.15
CA VAL A 200 6.91 2.22 16.13
C VAL A 200 5.51 2.45 15.58
N GLN A 201 4.89 3.56 15.97
CA GLN A 201 3.48 3.86 15.67
C GLN A 201 3.18 3.96 14.17
N PHE A 202 4.16 4.37 13.36
CA PHE A 202 4.01 4.44 11.91
C PHE A 202 4.10 3.08 11.21
N ASN A 203 4.38 1.99 11.92
CA ASN A 203 4.35 0.63 11.35
C ASN A 203 3.03 -0.09 11.68
N GLY A 204 2.88 -1.28 11.10
CA GLY A 204 1.78 -2.19 11.41
C GLY A 204 2.25 -3.65 11.49
N GLY A 205 1.29 -4.56 11.41
CA GLY A 205 1.52 -5.99 11.35
C GLY A 205 0.34 -6.72 10.72
N ILE A 206 0.56 -8.00 10.43
CA ILE A 206 -0.40 -8.86 9.75
C ILE A 206 -1.11 -9.73 10.79
N SER A 207 -2.45 -9.78 10.78
CA SER A 207 -3.18 -10.64 11.72
C SER A 207 -3.09 -12.12 11.36
N ASN A 208 -3.33 -13.01 12.33
CA ASN A 208 -3.41 -14.45 12.06
C ASN A 208 -4.47 -14.79 11.01
N ALA A 209 -5.58 -14.05 10.96
CA ALA A 209 -6.61 -14.27 9.94
C ALA A 209 -6.05 -14.02 8.53
N GLN A 210 -5.32 -12.92 8.35
CA GLN A 210 -4.68 -12.60 7.08
C GLN A 210 -3.53 -13.56 6.76
N LEU A 211 -2.71 -13.96 7.74
CA LEU A 211 -1.66 -14.97 7.54
C LEU A 211 -2.23 -16.32 7.09
N ASN A 212 -3.34 -16.77 7.70
CA ASN A 212 -4.01 -18.01 7.29
C ASN A 212 -4.61 -17.90 5.88
N TRP A 213 -5.12 -16.72 5.52
CA TRP A 213 -5.61 -16.43 4.16
C TRP A 213 -4.46 -16.48 3.15
N ILE A 214 -3.31 -15.84 3.45
CA ILE A 214 -2.09 -15.91 2.63
C ILE A 214 -1.64 -17.37 2.47
N ASP A 215 -1.54 -18.13 3.56
CA ASP A 215 -1.13 -19.54 3.54
C ASP A 215 -2.06 -20.39 2.65
N GLY A 216 -3.37 -20.19 2.72
CA GLY A 216 -4.33 -20.87 1.85
C GLY A 216 -4.09 -20.62 0.36
N ILE A 217 -3.73 -19.38 0.00
CA ILE A 217 -3.40 -19.01 -1.39
C ILE A 217 -2.08 -19.65 -1.81
N LEU A 218 -1.05 -19.58 -0.98
CA LEU A 218 0.26 -20.17 -1.28
C LEU A 218 0.17 -21.69 -1.48
N GLN A 219 -0.58 -22.40 -0.63
CA GLN A 219 -0.82 -23.83 -0.79
C GLN A 219 -1.58 -24.16 -2.09
N SER A 220 -2.52 -23.31 -2.50
CA SER A 220 -3.21 -23.46 -3.78
C SER A 220 -2.26 -23.20 -4.96
N SER A 221 -1.44 -22.16 -4.88
CA SER A 221 -0.42 -21.82 -5.88
C SER A 221 0.61 -22.93 -6.06
N ASP A 222 1.08 -23.55 -4.97
CA ASP A 222 1.99 -24.70 -5.02
C ASP A 222 1.39 -25.87 -5.79
N LYS A 223 0.13 -26.24 -5.49
CA LYS A 223 -0.60 -27.31 -6.19
C LYS A 223 -0.77 -27.01 -7.67
N ASN A 224 -0.91 -25.74 -8.01
CA ASN A 224 -1.11 -25.27 -9.38
C ASN A 224 0.21 -24.93 -10.09
N GLY A 225 1.37 -25.04 -9.42
CA GLY A 225 2.67 -24.66 -9.97
C GLY A 225 2.76 -23.19 -10.37
N GLU A 226 2.12 -22.31 -9.60
CA GLU A 226 2.16 -20.85 -9.82
C GLU A 226 3.38 -20.22 -9.13
N LYS A 227 3.95 -19.18 -9.73
CA LYS A 227 4.89 -18.26 -9.10
C LYS A 227 4.13 -17.13 -8.43
N VAL A 228 4.43 -16.86 -7.17
CA VAL A 228 3.71 -15.87 -6.37
C VAL A 228 4.58 -14.65 -6.09
N MET A 229 4.05 -13.47 -6.38
CA MET A 229 4.59 -12.18 -5.95
C MET A 229 3.71 -11.63 -4.83
N VAL A 230 4.31 -11.23 -3.71
CA VAL A 230 3.61 -10.60 -2.59
C VAL A 230 4.04 -9.14 -2.55
N ALA A 231 3.05 -8.26 -2.55
CA ALA A 231 3.21 -6.81 -2.52
C ALA A 231 2.52 -6.26 -1.27
#